data_AF-A0A537FQZ7-F1
#
_entry.id   AF-A0A537FQZ7-F1
#
_cell.length_a   1.000
_cell.length_b   1.000
_cell.length_c   1.000
_cell.angle_alpha   90.00
_cell.angle_beta   90.00
_cell.angle_gamma   90.00
#
_symmetry.space_group_name_H-M   'P 1'
#
loop_
_entity.id
_entity.type
_entity.pdbx_description
1 polymer ?
#
loop_
_entity_poly.entity_id
_entity_poly.type
_entity_poly.pdbx_seq_one_letter_code
_entity_poly.pdbx_strand_id
1 'polypeptide(L)' 'MLPQIFDERIRDGEFHEKQRLIKEVDGVALRDKEQLVYYEIFRKIFGERLSTEGRTCPQCQYEVPDDATFCRTCGAYPI' A
#
# COMPACT_ATOMS: atom_id res chain seq x y z
N MET A 1 10.59 18.25 -4.06
CA MET A 1 9.42 17.69 -3.33
C MET A 1 9.72 16.22 -3.02
N LEU A 2 9.17 15.66 -1.93
CA LEU A 2 9.48 14.29 -1.49
C LEU A 2 9.19 13.19 -2.56
N PRO A 3 8.08 13.24 -3.34
CA PRO A 3 7.84 12.26 -4.41
C PRO A 3 8.96 12.19 -5.45
N GLN A 4 9.51 13.35 -5.86
CA GLN A 4 10.55 13.45 -6.89
C GLN A 4 11.83 12.73 -6.47
N ILE A 5 12.16 12.74 -5.18
CA ILE A 5 13.34 12.06 -4.65
C ILE A 5 13.21 10.54 -4.86
N PHE A 6 12.02 9.98 -4.62
CA PHE A 6 11.80 8.55 -4.80
C PHE A 6 11.67 8.16 -6.27
N ASP A 7 11.11 9.03 -7.11
CA ASP A 7 11.06 8.83 -8.55
C ASP A 7 12.45 8.73 -9.17
N GLU A 8 13.39 9.57 -8.72
CA GLU A 8 14.79 9.54 -9.15
C GLU A 8 15.56 8.35 -8.57
N ARG A 9 15.28 7.99 -7.31
CA ARG A 9 16.05 6.95 -6.59
C ARG A 9 15.64 5.52 -6.98
N ILE A 10 14.36 5.30 -7.27
CA ILE A 10 13.82 3.96 -7.55
C ILE A 10 13.54 3.86 -9.05
N ARG A 11 14.14 2.87 -9.70
CA ARG A 11 13.90 2.61 -11.13
C ARG A 11 12.49 2.08 -11.35
N ASP A 12 11.85 2.45 -12.45
CA ASP A 12 10.49 2.01 -12.77
C ASP A 12 10.35 0.49 -12.82
N GLY A 13 11.34 -0.21 -13.39
CA GLY A 13 11.36 -1.67 -13.42
C GLY A 13 11.37 -2.30 -12.02
N GLU A 14 12.19 -1.75 -11.11
CA GLU A 14 12.24 -2.19 -9.71
C GLU A 14 10.91 -1.93 -8.99
N PHE A 15 10.31 -0.75 -9.22
CA PHE A 15 9.00 -0.42 -8.68
C PHE A 15 7.92 -1.39 -9.16
N HIS A 16 7.82 -1.64 -10.47
CA HIS A 16 6.80 -2.52 -11.03
C HIS A 16 6.94 -3.99 -10.61
N GLU A 17 8.18 -4.47 -10.44
CA GLU A 17 8.44 -5.80 -9.91
C GLU A 17 7.92 -5.93 -8.47
N LYS A 18 8.33 -5.01 -7.59
CA LYS A 18 7.89 -4.99 -6.18
C LYS A 18 6.38 -4.80 -6.08
N GLN A 19 5.81 -3.89 -6.86
CA GLN A 19 4.37 -3.62 -6.91
C GLN A 19 3.57 -4.89 -7.26
N ARG A 20 4.06 -5.68 -8.23
CA ARG A 20 3.43 -6.94 -8.62
C ARG A 20 3.48 -7.97 -7.49
N LEU A 21 4.66 -8.18 -6.90
CA LEU A 21 4.85 -9.15 -5.82
C LEU A 21 3.98 -8.80 -4.60
N ILE A 22 3.97 -7.52 -4.19
CA ILE A 22 3.19 -7.06 -3.05
C ILE A 22 1.69 -7.21 -3.31
N LYS A 23 1.23 -6.96 -4.54
CA LYS A 23 -0.17 -7.19 -4.90
C LYS A 23 -0.54 -8.68 -4.84
N GLU A 24 0.35 -9.56 -5.29
CA GLU A 24 0.12 -11.00 -5.30
C GLU A 24 0.13 -11.60 -3.88
N VAL A 25 1.12 -11.25 -3.07
CA VAL A 25 1.32 -11.83 -1.73
C VAL A 25 0.38 -11.19 -0.72
N ASP A 26 0.23 -9.86 -0.75
CA ASP A 26 -0.44 -9.13 0.32
C ASP A 26 -1.82 -8.56 -0.08
N GLY A 27 -2.13 -8.59 -1.38
CA GLY A 27 -3.33 -7.97 -1.93
C GLY A 27 -3.29 -6.45 -1.98
N VAL A 28 -2.12 -5.84 -1.72
CA VAL A 28 -1.94 -4.38 -1.64
C VAL A 28 -1.56 -3.82 -3.00
N ALA A 29 -2.38 -2.92 -3.53
CA ALA A 29 -2.10 -2.20 -4.76
C ALA A 29 -1.40 -0.87 -4.45
N LEU A 30 -0.08 -0.81 -4.66
CA LEU A 30 0.68 0.44 -4.52
C LEU A 30 0.41 1.37 -5.71
N ARG A 31 0.38 2.68 -5.48
CA ARG A 31 0.10 3.73 -6.47
C ARG A 31 1.38 4.35 -7.04
N ASP A 32 2.37 4.55 -6.18
CA ASP A 32 3.60 5.25 -6.52
C ASP A 32 4.80 4.75 -5.69
N LYS A 33 6.00 5.23 -6.05
CA LYS A 33 7.27 4.85 -5.42
C LYS A 33 7.40 5.34 -3.98
N GLU A 34 6.75 6.45 -3.64
CA GLU A 34 6.73 6.93 -2.25
C GLU A 34 5.94 5.97 -1.36
N GLN A 35 4.77 5.52 -1.83
CA GLN A 35 3.96 4.53 -1.12
C GLN A 35 4.71 3.20 -0.96
N LEU A 36 5.51 2.78 -1.95
CA LEU A 36 6.36 1.59 -1.83
C LEU A 36 7.32 1.71 -0.64
N VAL A 37 8.00 2.84 -0.50
CA VAL A 37 8.96 3.05 0.60
C VAL A 37 8.27 3.00 1.96
N TYR A 38 7.11 3.66 2.10
CA TYR A 38 6.34 3.59 3.34
C TYR A 38 5.84 2.18 3.63
N TYR A 39 5.42 1.44 2.60
CA TYR A 39 4.96 0.07 2.74
C TYR A 39 6.09 -0.87 3.22
N GLU A 40 7.30 -0.74 2.67
CA GLU A 40 8.45 -1.54 3.09
C GLU A 40 8.83 -1.27 4.55
N ILE A 41 8.78 0.00 4.98
CA ILE A 41 9.00 0.37 6.39
C ILE A 41 7.92 -0.25 7.28
N PHE A 42 6.65 -0.13 6.87
CA PHE A 42 5.53 -0.74 7.59
C PHE A 42 5.74 -2.25 7.74
N ARG A 43 6.04 -2.97 6.65
CA ARG A 43 6.28 -4.42 6.69
C ARG A 43 7.46 -4.81 7.56
N LYS A 44 8.53 -4.01 7.57
CA LYS A 44 9.69 -4.25 8.42
C LYS A 44 9.37 -4.11 9.91
N ILE A 45 8.50 -3.17 10.28
CA ILE A 45 8.15 -2.89 11.68
C ILE A 45 7.06 -3.84 12.19
N PHE A 46 6.03 -4.08 11.39
CA PHE A 46 4.81 -4.77 11.82
C PHE A 46 4.69 -6.21 11.30
N GLY A 47 5.52 -6.61 10.32
CA GLY A 47 5.49 -7.96 9.77
C GLY A 47 4.25 -8.25 8.94
N GLU A 48 3.74 -9.47 9.04
CA GLU A 48 2.55 -9.92 8.32
C GLU A 48 1.26 -9.39 8.93
N ARG A 49 0.27 -9.12 8.08
CA ARG A 49 -1.08 -8.73 8.50
C ARG A 49 -1.82 -9.93 9.09
N LEU A 50 -2.50 -9.70 10.21
CA LEU A 50 -3.49 -10.64 10.72
C LEU A 50 -4.76 -10.58 9.86
N SER A 51 -5.40 -11.72 9.64
CA SER A 51 -6.71 -11.77 8.97
C SER A 51 -7.76 -11.10 9.84
N THR A 52 -8.59 -10.25 9.25
CA THR A 52 -9.69 -9.55 9.91
C THR A 52 -11.03 -10.02 9.31
N GLU A 53 -12.06 -10.15 10.15
CA GLU A 53 -13.41 -10.53 9.70
C GLU A 53 -14.24 -9.31 9.21
N GLY A 54 -13.77 -8.09 9.45
CA GLY A 54 -14.46 -6.84 9.09
C GLY A 54 -14.27 -6.40 7.63
N ARG A 55 -14.96 -5.32 7.23
CA ARG A 55 -14.81 -4.68 5.91
C ARG A 55 -13.36 -4.21 5.73
N THR A 56 -12.73 -4.59 4.63
CA THR A 56 -11.38 -4.14 4.28
C THR A 56 -11.39 -3.18 3.10
N CYS A 57 -10.40 -2.29 3.05
CA CYS A 57 -10.15 -1.44 1.91
C CYS A 57 -9.77 -2.31 0.69
N PRO A 58 -10.43 -2.17 -0.48
CA PRO A 58 -10.12 -2.99 -1.66
C PRO A 58 -8.73 -2.72 -2.25
N GLN A 59 -8.10 -1.60 -1.86
CA GLN A 59 -6.81 -1.15 -2.38
C GLN A 59 -5.63 -1.62 -1.52
N CYS A 60 -5.74 -1.54 -0.20
CA CYS A 60 -4.64 -1.90 0.72
C CYS A 60 -4.97 -3.02 1.71
N GLN A 61 -6.18 -3.57 1.66
CA GLN A 61 -6.67 -4.66 2.49
C GLN A 61 -6.65 -4.40 4.01
N TYR A 62 -6.47 -3.14 4.42
CA TYR A 62 -6.57 -2.75 5.81
C TYR A 62 -8.05 -2.59 6.20
N GLU A 63 -8.37 -2.91 7.45
CA GLU A 63 -9.72 -2.78 7.97
C GLU A 63 -10.20 -1.31 7.91
N VAL A 64 -11.44 -1.13 7.48
CA VAL A 64 -12.09 0.17 7.40
C VAL A 64 -13.48 0.10 8.03
N PRO A 65 -13.95 1.20 8.65
CA PRO A 65 -15.34 1.29 9.10
C PRO A 65 -16.34 1.02 7.98
N ASP A 66 -17.50 0.44 8.31
CA ASP A 66 -18.55 0.14 7.33
C ASP A 66 -19.09 1.39 6.62
N ASP A 67 -19.02 2.55 7.26
CA ASP A 67 -19.42 3.85 6.71
C ASP A 67 -18.27 4.63 6.06
N ALA A 68 -17.07 4.05 5.97
CA ALA A 68 -15.92 4.71 5.38
C ALA A 68 -16.12 4.96 3.88
N THR A 69 -15.90 6.21 3.47
CA THR A 69 -15.88 6.65 2.06
C THR A 69 -14.47 6.74 1.50
N PHE A 70 -13.46 6.88 2.37
CA PHE A 70 -12.04 6.88 2.01
C PHE A 70 -11.23 6.05 3.02
N CYS A 71 -10.12 5.48 2.56
CA CYS A 71 -9.21 4.71 3.41
C CYS A 71 -8.28 5.65 4.18
N ARG A 72 -8.28 5.61 5.51
CA ARG A 72 -7.33 6.39 6.34
C ARG A 72 -5.90 5.84 6.30
N THR A 73 -5.70 4.61 5.84
CA THR A 73 -4.38 3.96 5.77
C THR A 73 -3.65 4.26 4.47
N CYS A 74 -4.32 4.15 3.32
CA CYS A 74 -3.70 4.39 2.01
C CYS A 74 -4.24 5.62 1.28
N GLY A 75 -5.30 6.27 1.76
CA GLY A 75 -5.90 7.43 1.10
C GLY A 75 -6.65 7.09 -0.20
N ALA A 76 -7.06 5.83 -0.42
CA ALA A 76 -7.95 5.49 -1.53
C ALA A 76 -9.32 6.13 -1.32
N TYR A 77 -9.87 6.73 -2.39
CA TYR A 77 -11.22 7.31 -2.45
C TYR A 77 -11.73 7.21 -3.90
N PRO A 78 -13.00 6.80 -4.12
CA PRO A 78 -13.92 6.24 -3.13
C PRO A 78 -13.60 4.78 -2.77
N ILE A 79 -14.04 4.30 -1.60
CA ILE A 79 -13.96 2.88 -1.18
C ILE A 79 -15.28 2.35 -0.64
#